data_AF-A0A529XS33-F1
#
_entry.id   AF-A0A529XS33-F1
#
_cell.length_a   1.000
_cell.length_b   1.000
_cell.length_c   1.000
_cell.angle_alpha   90.00
_cell.angle_beta   90.00
_cell.angle_gamma   90.00
#
_symmetry.space_group_name_H-M   'P 1'
#
loop_
_entity.id
_entity.type
_entity.pdbx_description
1 polymer ?
#
loop_
_entity_poly.entity_id
_entity_poly.type
_entity_poly.pdbx_seq_one_letter_code
_entity_poly.pdbx_strand_id
1 'polypeptide(L)'
;TEEAIELANNTRYGLAASVWSENVNLALHVAPQLKAGVVWVNGTNMFDAACGFGGYRESGFGREGGREGMFEYLAAKLPIGPAIKPSAPGSAQPVEQADGMAIDRTAKLFIGGKQVRPDGNYSLAVATAKGKLAGEVGLGNRKDIRDAVAAARACKAWPDATAYNRSQVLYYFAENLSGRADEFAARLVQLTGVTAKAAREEVEQSIERLFLYAGLADK
;
A
#
# COMPACT_ATOMS: atom_id res chain seq x y z
N THR A 1 -24.22 0.34 -21.73
CA THR A 1 -24.26 0.12 -20.25
C THR A 1 -23.17 0.89 -19.54
N GLU A 2 -22.02 1.02 -20.21
CA GLU A 2 -20.79 1.66 -19.79
C GLU A 2 -21.02 3.16 -19.54
N GLU A 3 -21.75 3.84 -20.42
CA GLU A 3 -22.11 5.27 -20.25
C GLU A 3 -22.90 5.54 -18.96
N ALA A 4 -23.86 4.67 -18.63
CA ALA A 4 -24.63 4.81 -17.38
C ALA A 4 -23.74 4.62 -16.14
N ILE A 5 -22.78 3.68 -16.19
CA ILE A 5 -21.80 3.47 -15.13
C ILE A 5 -20.89 4.70 -14.99
N GLU A 6 -20.43 5.25 -16.11
CA GLU A 6 -19.59 6.45 -16.12
C GLU A 6 -20.32 7.65 -15.51
N LEU A 7 -21.55 7.92 -15.95
CA LEU A 7 -22.38 9.00 -15.41
C LEU A 7 -22.66 8.83 -13.91
N ALA A 8 -23.04 7.62 -13.48
CA ALA A 8 -23.29 7.34 -12.07
C ALA A 8 -22.04 7.54 -11.20
N ASN A 9 -20.86 7.23 -11.74
CA ASN A 9 -19.59 7.36 -11.05
C ASN A 9 -18.97 8.76 -11.13
N ASN A 10 -19.47 9.65 -12.01
CA ASN A 10 -18.96 11.00 -12.23
C ASN A 10 -19.47 12.01 -11.18
N THR A 11 -19.23 11.69 -9.91
CA THR A 11 -19.59 12.52 -8.76
C THR A 11 -18.51 12.40 -7.69
N ARG A 12 -18.36 13.42 -6.85
CA ARG A 12 -17.45 13.35 -5.70
C ARG A 12 -17.99 12.47 -4.58
N TYR A 13 -19.24 12.06 -4.66
CA TYR A 13 -19.93 11.24 -3.67
C TYR A 13 -19.94 9.75 -4.04
N GLY A 14 -20.37 8.91 -3.10
CA GLY A 14 -20.45 7.46 -3.25
C GLY A 14 -21.10 6.79 -2.06
N LEU A 15 -22.38 7.05 -1.81
CA LEU A 15 -23.11 6.49 -0.67
C LEU A 15 -23.92 5.25 -1.05
N ALA A 16 -25.06 5.44 -1.71
CA ALA A 16 -25.94 4.36 -2.15
C ALA A 16 -26.30 4.52 -3.63
N ALA A 17 -26.57 3.41 -4.31
CA ALA A 17 -27.05 3.38 -5.68
C ALA A 17 -28.13 2.29 -5.87
N SER A 18 -28.89 2.40 -6.95
CA SER A 18 -29.94 1.44 -7.30
C SER A 18 -29.83 1.07 -8.78
N VAL A 19 -29.90 -0.22 -9.08
CA VAL A 19 -29.84 -0.78 -10.44
C VAL A 19 -31.16 -1.48 -10.74
N TRP A 20 -31.82 -1.09 -11.84
CA TRP A 20 -33.08 -1.68 -12.27
C TRP A 20 -32.89 -2.40 -13.60
N SER A 21 -33.12 -3.71 -13.61
CA SER A 21 -33.03 -4.57 -14.80
C SER A 21 -33.77 -5.88 -14.55
N GLU A 22 -34.54 -6.34 -15.54
CA GLU A 22 -35.13 -7.69 -15.54
C GLU A 22 -34.10 -8.77 -15.86
N ASN A 23 -32.97 -8.40 -16.47
CA ASN A 23 -31.87 -9.31 -16.75
C ASN A 23 -30.90 -9.36 -15.56
N VAL A 24 -30.81 -10.54 -14.94
CA VAL A 24 -29.94 -10.80 -13.77
C VAL A 24 -28.46 -10.61 -14.08
N ASN A 25 -28.00 -11.03 -15.26
CA ASN A 25 -26.59 -10.88 -15.65
C ASN A 25 -26.24 -9.40 -15.77
N LEU A 26 -27.13 -8.60 -16.35
CA LEU A 26 -26.92 -7.17 -16.49
C LEU A 26 -26.87 -6.48 -15.11
N ALA A 27 -27.83 -6.78 -14.24
CA ALA A 27 -27.87 -6.19 -12.90
C ALA A 27 -26.60 -6.52 -12.08
N LEU A 28 -26.20 -7.80 -12.06
CA LEU A 28 -25.02 -8.26 -11.33
C LEU A 28 -23.69 -7.84 -12.00
N HIS A 29 -23.69 -7.56 -13.31
CA HIS A 29 -22.54 -6.99 -13.99
C HIS A 29 -22.35 -5.51 -13.63
N VAL A 30 -23.43 -4.73 -13.57
CA VAL A 30 -23.37 -3.27 -13.30
C VAL A 30 -23.10 -2.98 -11.82
N ALA A 31 -23.75 -3.70 -10.90
CA ALA A 31 -23.68 -3.43 -9.46
C ALA A 31 -22.25 -3.25 -8.88
N PRO A 32 -21.28 -4.16 -9.11
CA PRO A 32 -19.92 -4.02 -8.56
C PRO A 32 -19.10 -2.90 -9.21
N GLN A 33 -19.55 -2.34 -10.34
CA GLN A 33 -18.85 -1.27 -11.04
C GLN A 33 -19.25 0.12 -10.54
N LEU A 34 -20.37 0.24 -9.81
CA LEU A 34 -20.80 1.49 -9.19
C LEU A 34 -19.94 1.80 -7.96
N LYS A 35 -19.45 3.04 -7.88
CA LYS A 35 -18.61 3.53 -6.77
C LYS A 35 -19.47 4.04 -5.62
N ALA A 36 -20.22 3.13 -5.02
CA ALA A 36 -21.08 3.36 -3.87
C ALA A 36 -20.75 2.37 -2.74
N GLY A 37 -21.08 2.72 -1.50
CA GLY A 37 -20.95 1.79 -0.39
C GLY A 37 -22.10 0.78 -0.27
N VAL A 38 -23.26 1.10 -0.86
CA VAL A 38 -24.43 0.22 -0.95
C VAL A 38 -25.00 0.24 -2.37
N VAL A 39 -25.37 -0.92 -2.92
CA VAL A 39 -26.07 -1.02 -4.20
C VAL A 39 -27.27 -1.95 -4.05
N TRP A 40 -28.46 -1.44 -4.38
CA TRP A 40 -29.69 -2.24 -4.40
C TRP A 40 -30.03 -2.64 -5.83
N VAL A 41 -30.43 -3.90 -6.03
CA VAL A 41 -30.92 -4.39 -7.32
C VAL A 41 -32.44 -4.51 -7.28
N ASN A 42 -33.13 -3.90 -8.24
CA ASN A 42 -34.59 -3.87 -8.37
C ASN A 42 -35.32 -3.39 -7.10
N GLY A 43 -34.71 -2.42 -6.41
CA GLY A 43 -35.22 -1.80 -5.20
C GLY A 43 -34.40 -0.57 -4.81
N THR A 44 -34.88 0.22 -3.86
CA THR A 44 -34.15 1.36 -3.32
C THR A 44 -34.53 1.59 -1.86
N ASN A 45 -33.64 2.21 -1.07
CA ASN A 45 -33.85 2.53 0.34
C ASN A 45 -34.24 1.31 1.20
N MET A 46 -33.64 0.15 0.91
CA MET A 46 -33.83 -1.07 1.69
C MET A 46 -32.80 -1.11 2.81
N PHE A 47 -33.29 -1.09 4.05
CA PHE A 47 -32.46 -1.08 5.25
C PHE A 47 -32.78 -2.28 6.14
N ASP A 48 -31.73 -2.87 6.70
CA ASP A 48 -31.82 -3.91 7.72
C ASP A 48 -30.70 -3.70 8.74
N ALA A 49 -30.99 -3.96 10.02
CA ALA A 49 -30.04 -3.72 11.10
C ALA A 49 -28.78 -4.61 10.98
N ALA A 50 -28.87 -5.77 10.31
CA ALA A 50 -27.76 -6.67 10.08
C ALA A 50 -26.92 -6.31 8.84
N CYS A 51 -27.38 -5.40 7.98
CA CYS A 51 -26.67 -4.98 6.78
C CYS A 51 -25.92 -3.67 6.99
N GLY A 52 -24.58 -3.73 7.05
CA GLY A 52 -23.74 -2.54 7.16
C GLY A 52 -23.89 -1.58 5.98
N PHE A 53 -24.11 -0.29 6.23
CA PHE A 53 -24.16 0.78 5.22
C PHE A 53 -23.14 1.88 5.54
N GLY A 54 -22.65 2.59 4.53
CA GLY A 54 -21.71 3.70 4.73
C GLY A 54 -21.14 4.23 3.42
N GLY A 55 -20.43 5.35 3.50
CA GLY A 55 -19.96 6.09 2.31
C GLY A 55 -18.61 5.65 1.74
N TYR A 56 -18.31 6.23 0.60
CA TYR A 56 -17.03 6.27 -0.11
C TYR A 56 -16.81 7.69 -0.66
N ARG A 57 -15.56 8.11 -0.89
CA ARG A 57 -15.16 9.49 -1.32
C ARG A 57 -15.64 10.57 -0.32
N GLU A 58 -16.28 11.63 -0.81
CA GLU A 58 -16.79 12.73 0.03
C GLU A 58 -18.08 12.35 0.79
N SER A 59 -18.60 11.13 0.61
CA SER A 59 -19.71 10.61 1.43
C SER A 59 -19.26 10.06 2.80
N GLY A 60 -17.98 10.21 3.16
CA GLY A 60 -17.42 9.76 4.42
C GLY A 60 -16.76 8.39 4.36
N PHE A 61 -16.48 7.84 5.55
CA PHE A 61 -15.82 6.55 5.76
C PHE A 61 -16.48 5.82 6.94
N GLY A 62 -16.17 4.53 7.09
CA GLY A 62 -16.78 3.66 8.09
C GLY A 62 -18.07 2.98 7.61
N ARG A 63 -18.65 2.16 8.48
CA ARG A 63 -19.93 1.47 8.27
C ARG A 63 -20.77 1.52 9.55
N GLU A 64 -22.09 1.61 9.40
CA GLU A 64 -23.08 1.50 10.47
C GLU A 64 -24.01 0.30 10.21
N GLY A 65 -24.39 -0.42 11.26
CA GLY A 65 -25.17 -1.67 11.14
C GLY A 65 -24.32 -2.91 10.85
N GLY A 66 -24.91 -4.08 11.07
CA GLY A 66 -24.24 -5.37 10.92
C GLY A 66 -23.10 -5.58 11.91
N ARG A 67 -22.36 -6.67 11.69
CA ARG A 67 -21.14 -6.96 12.46
C ARG A 67 -20.01 -5.99 12.07
N GLU A 68 -20.02 -5.54 10.84
CA GLU A 68 -19.05 -4.63 10.24
C GLU A 68 -19.05 -3.30 10.97
N GLY A 69 -20.22 -2.71 11.20
CA GLY A 69 -20.33 -1.44 11.92
C GLY A 69 -19.99 -1.51 13.40
N MET A 70 -20.10 -2.69 14.02
CA MET A 70 -19.64 -2.86 15.41
C MET A 70 -18.15 -2.62 15.56
N PHE A 71 -17.33 -2.94 14.55
CA PHE A 71 -15.88 -2.75 14.62
C PHE A 71 -15.48 -1.28 14.72
N GLU A 72 -16.31 -0.33 14.26
CA GLU A 72 -16.07 1.11 14.41
C GLU A 72 -16.15 1.57 15.88
N TYR A 73 -16.86 0.82 16.72
CA TYR A 73 -17.02 1.10 18.15
C TYR A 73 -16.13 0.22 19.05
N LEU A 74 -15.34 -0.68 18.46
CA LEU A 74 -14.45 -1.57 19.18
C LEU A 74 -13.00 -1.13 19.01
N ALA A 75 -12.30 -0.96 20.12
CA ALA A 75 -10.84 -0.83 20.11
C ALA A 75 -10.22 -2.23 20.20
N ALA A 76 -9.56 -2.67 19.12
CA ALA A 76 -8.82 -3.91 19.16
C ALA A 76 -7.65 -3.80 20.16
N LYS A 77 -7.57 -4.73 21.12
CA LYS A 77 -6.40 -4.88 22.00
C LYS A 77 -5.30 -5.63 21.24
N LEU A 78 -4.76 -4.99 20.20
CA LEU A 78 -3.61 -5.51 19.49
C LEU A 78 -2.33 -5.16 20.27
N PRO A 79 -1.29 -6.01 20.23
CA PRO A 79 0.04 -5.61 20.68
C PRO A 79 0.57 -4.58 19.68
N ILE A 80 0.16 -3.33 19.84
CA ILE A 80 0.68 -2.21 19.07
C ILE A 80 2.09 -1.99 19.59
N GLY A 81 3.08 -2.18 18.72
CA GLY A 81 4.47 -1.85 19.02
C GLY A 81 4.62 -0.39 19.42
N PRO A 82 5.78 0.02 19.97
CA PRO A 82 6.01 1.41 20.32
C PRO A 82 5.78 2.31 19.10
N ALA A 83 5.13 3.45 19.32
CA ALA A 83 4.89 4.41 18.24
C ALA A 83 6.21 4.80 17.57
N ILE A 84 6.31 4.58 16.26
CA ILE A 84 7.45 5.02 15.47
C ILE A 84 7.43 6.54 15.45
N LYS A 85 8.36 7.17 16.18
CA LYS A 85 8.47 8.62 16.20
C LYS A 85 9.12 9.09 14.91
N PRO A 86 8.58 10.14 14.25
CA PRO A 86 9.26 10.76 13.12
C PRO A 86 10.67 11.19 13.53
N SER A 87 11.65 10.97 12.65
CA SER A 87 12.99 11.55 12.82
C SER A 87 12.88 13.07 12.90
N ALA A 88 13.53 13.69 13.88
CA ALA A 88 13.52 15.14 14.02
C ALA A 88 14.04 15.82 12.74
N PRO A 89 13.42 16.92 12.26
CA PRO A 89 13.93 17.68 11.12
C PRO A 89 15.38 18.10 11.37
N GLY A 90 16.28 17.83 10.42
CA GLY A 90 17.71 18.17 10.55
C GLY A 90 18.56 17.16 11.34
N SER A 91 18.02 15.99 11.70
CA SER A 91 18.79 14.89 12.34
C SER A 91 19.77 14.16 11.40
N ALA A 92 19.94 14.64 10.17
CA ALA A 92 20.97 14.15 9.25
C ALA A 92 22.34 14.48 9.86
N GLN A 93 22.94 13.48 10.51
CA GLN A 93 24.31 13.55 11.01
C GLN A 93 25.24 13.87 9.83
N PRO A 94 26.29 14.70 10.03
CA PRO A 94 27.34 14.85 9.03
C PRO A 94 27.88 13.47 8.66
N VAL A 95 27.75 13.10 7.38
CA VAL A 95 28.19 11.79 6.91
C VAL A 95 29.66 11.87 6.57
N GLU A 96 30.48 11.06 7.24
CA GLU A 96 31.91 10.98 6.93
C GLU A 96 32.08 10.32 5.55
N GLN A 97 32.72 11.04 4.62
CA GLN A 97 33.04 10.51 3.28
C GLN A 97 33.97 9.31 3.43
N ALA A 98 33.67 8.24 2.70
CA ALA A 98 34.50 7.03 2.73
C ALA A 98 35.78 7.23 1.90
N ASP A 99 36.93 6.88 2.47
CA ASP A 99 38.21 6.81 1.75
C ASP A 99 38.21 5.66 0.73
N GLY A 100 38.31 5.97 -0.57
CA GLY A 100 38.51 4.99 -1.65
C GLY A 100 37.76 5.28 -2.96
N MET A 101 38.17 4.62 -4.05
CA MET A 101 37.63 4.81 -5.42
C MET A 101 36.09 4.82 -5.48
N ALA A 102 35.55 5.85 -6.13
CA ALA A 102 34.14 6.20 -6.24
C ALA A 102 33.31 5.19 -7.04
N ILE A 103 32.84 4.13 -6.39
CA ILE A 103 31.73 3.33 -6.93
C ILE A 103 30.44 4.12 -6.70
N ASP A 104 29.68 4.36 -7.78
CA ASP A 104 28.35 4.96 -7.67
C ASP A 104 27.43 4.05 -6.84
N ARG A 105 27.01 4.56 -5.67
CA ARG A 105 26.09 3.91 -4.74
C ARG A 105 24.80 4.70 -4.57
N THR A 106 24.43 5.46 -5.61
CA THR A 106 23.25 6.32 -5.60
C THR A 106 22.01 5.52 -6.00
N ALA A 107 21.17 5.20 -5.02
CA ALA A 107 19.89 4.57 -5.26
C ALA A 107 18.90 5.53 -5.91
N LYS A 108 18.11 4.99 -6.85
CA LYS A 108 17.03 5.68 -7.54
C LYS A 108 15.70 5.45 -6.82
N LEU A 109 14.67 6.23 -7.17
CA LEU A 109 13.30 5.94 -6.76
C LEU A 109 12.74 4.78 -7.59
N PHE A 110 11.70 4.09 -7.12
CA PHE A 110 11.00 3.06 -7.89
C PHE A 110 9.56 3.50 -8.15
N ILE A 111 9.28 3.92 -9.39
CA ILE A 111 7.98 4.48 -9.79
C ILE A 111 7.50 3.81 -11.07
N GLY A 112 6.27 3.30 -11.06
CA GLY A 112 5.66 2.69 -12.24
C GLY A 112 6.41 1.46 -12.77
N GLY A 113 6.96 0.65 -11.86
CA GLY A 113 7.65 -0.60 -12.23
C GLY A 113 9.09 -0.42 -12.72
N LYS A 114 9.67 0.78 -12.62
CA LYS A 114 11.05 1.05 -13.04
C LYS A 114 11.79 1.97 -12.08
N GLN A 115 13.12 1.91 -12.14
CA GLN A 115 13.97 2.86 -11.43
C GLN A 115 13.94 4.23 -12.13
N VAL A 116 13.73 5.30 -11.38
CA VAL A 116 13.68 6.68 -11.88
C VAL A 116 14.54 7.62 -11.03
N ARG A 117 15.20 8.58 -11.68
CA ARG A 117 15.91 9.65 -10.97
C ARG A 117 14.89 10.56 -10.26
N PRO A 118 15.22 11.09 -9.07
CA PRO A 118 14.38 12.10 -8.45
C PRO A 118 14.30 13.33 -9.36
N ASP A 119 13.12 13.91 -9.49
CA ASP A 119 12.87 15.07 -10.34
C ASP A 119 13.80 16.26 -10.02
N GLY A 120 14.04 16.50 -8.73
CA GLY A 120 14.95 17.55 -8.27
C GLY A 120 16.43 17.28 -8.55
N ASN A 121 16.80 16.07 -9.00
CA ASN A 121 18.18 15.60 -9.17
C ASN A 121 19.07 15.73 -7.92
N TYR A 122 18.47 15.83 -6.74
CA TYR A 122 19.18 15.82 -5.46
C TYR A 122 19.20 14.41 -4.88
N SER A 123 20.29 14.08 -4.20
CA SER A 123 20.43 12.86 -3.40
C SER A 123 20.64 13.23 -1.93
N LEU A 124 20.24 12.31 -1.05
CA LEU A 124 20.47 12.36 0.39
C LEU A 124 21.51 11.31 0.75
N ALA A 125 22.58 11.72 1.44
CA ALA A 125 23.56 10.81 1.97
C ALA A 125 22.97 9.97 3.11
N VAL A 126 23.19 8.66 3.06
CA VAL A 126 22.76 7.71 4.10
C VAL A 126 24.00 7.26 4.86
N ALA A 127 24.00 7.49 6.17
CA ALA A 127 25.05 7.02 7.06
C ALA A 127 24.81 5.56 7.49
N THR A 128 25.90 4.86 7.75
CA THR A 128 25.91 3.65 8.58
C THR A 128 25.69 4.00 10.04
N ALA A 129 25.43 3.01 10.89
CA ALA A 129 25.33 3.20 12.34
C ALA A 129 26.61 3.80 12.98
N LYS A 130 27.74 3.70 12.30
CA LYS A 130 29.04 4.25 12.71
C LYS A 130 29.34 5.63 12.11
N GLY A 131 28.39 6.27 11.43
CA GLY A 131 28.55 7.60 10.82
C GLY A 131 29.23 7.64 9.45
N LYS A 132 29.73 6.50 8.95
CA LYS A 132 30.36 6.41 7.61
C LYS A 132 29.32 6.39 6.49
N LEU A 133 29.66 6.90 5.30
CA LEU A 133 28.79 6.85 4.11
C LEU A 133 28.43 5.41 3.69
N ALA A 134 27.14 5.07 3.77
CA ALA A 134 26.59 3.78 3.32
C ALA A 134 26.16 3.81 1.84
N GLY A 135 25.91 5.00 1.30
CA GLY A 135 25.40 5.25 -0.04
C GLY A 135 24.56 6.52 -0.07
N GLU A 136 23.93 6.79 -1.22
CA GLU A 136 23.04 7.93 -1.39
C GLU A 136 21.67 7.46 -1.89
N VAL A 137 20.60 8.19 -1.58
CA VAL A 137 19.24 7.90 -2.04
C VAL A 137 18.63 9.14 -2.68
N GLY A 138 17.85 8.97 -3.75
CA GLY A 138 17.19 10.11 -4.40
C GLY A 138 16.26 10.88 -3.43
N LEU A 139 16.43 12.20 -3.33
CA LEU A 139 15.57 13.07 -2.53
C LEU A 139 14.32 13.44 -3.32
N GLY A 140 13.25 12.66 -3.12
CA GLY A 140 11.98 12.84 -3.82
C GLY A 140 11.26 14.13 -3.45
N ASN A 141 10.57 14.74 -4.42
CA ASN A 141 9.80 15.96 -4.26
C ASN A 141 8.30 15.76 -4.57
N ARG A 142 7.51 16.85 -4.55
CA ARG A 142 6.08 16.82 -4.88
C ARG A 142 5.79 16.26 -6.27
N LYS A 143 6.67 16.49 -7.25
CA LYS A 143 6.49 15.97 -8.60
C LYS A 143 6.73 14.45 -8.64
N ASP A 144 7.74 13.93 -7.97
CA ASP A 144 7.92 12.47 -7.87
C ASP A 144 6.70 11.78 -7.26
N ILE A 145 6.09 12.38 -6.22
CA ILE A 145 4.83 11.89 -5.63
C ILE A 145 3.69 11.92 -6.66
N ARG A 146 3.56 13.01 -7.43
CA ARG A 146 2.55 13.11 -8.50
C ARG A 146 2.74 12.03 -9.56
N ASP A 147 3.97 11.79 -9.98
CA ASP A 147 4.32 10.79 -10.99
C ASP A 147 4.01 9.37 -10.46
N ALA A 148 4.26 9.11 -9.17
CA ALA A 148 3.86 7.86 -8.50
C ALA A 148 2.34 7.67 -8.42
N VAL A 149 1.59 8.72 -8.07
CA VAL A 149 0.12 8.68 -8.06
C VAL A 149 -0.43 8.47 -9.46
N ALA A 150 0.12 9.13 -10.47
CA ALA A 150 -0.27 8.96 -11.87
C ALA A 150 -0.04 7.51 -12.33
N ALA A 151 1.12 6.93 -12.01
CA ALA A 151 1.42 5.53 -12.32
C ALA A 151 0.46 4.56 -11.63
N ALA A 152 0.16 4.78 -10.34
CA ALA A 152 -0.79 3.96 -9.60
C ALA A 152 -2.21 4.04 -10.18
N ARG A 153 -2.67 5.23 -10.59
CA ARG A 153 -3.99 5.44 -11.22
C ARG A 153 -4.08 4.83 -12.62
N ALA A 154 -2.98 4.83 -13.37
CA ALA A 154 -2.91 4.18 -14.68
C ALA A 154 -2.90 2.65 -14.59
N CYS A 155 -2.56 2.07 -13.43
CA CYS A 155 -2.52 0.63 -13.23
C CYS A 155 -3.94 0.05 -13.10
N LYS A 156 -4.47 -0.45 -14.22
CA LYS A 156 -5.74 -1.20 -14.26
C LYS A 156 -5.56 -2.67 -13.89
N ALA A 157 -4.39 -3.24 -14.15
CA ALA A 157 -4.14 -4.68 -13.98
C ALA A 157 -4.24 -5.16 -12.52
N TRP A 158 -3.86 -4.34 -11.54
CA TRP A 158 -3.88 -4.76 -10.13
C TRP A 158 -5.29 -4.76 -9.51
N PRO A 159 -6.12 -3.71 -9.67
CA PRO A 159 -7.52 -3.75 -9.23
C PRO A 159 -8.33 -4.88 -9.87
N ASP A 160 -8.07 -5.18 -11.15
CA ASP A 160 -8.80 -6.20 -11.91
C ASP A 160 -8.23 -7.62 -11.74
N ALA A 161 -7.06 -7.77 -11.09
CA ALA A 161 -6.45 -9.07 -10.87
C ALA A 161 -7.35 -9.97 -10.02
N THR A 162 -7.33 -11.27 -10.30
CA THR A 162 -7.96 -12.24 -9.40
C THR A 162 -7.24 -12.28 -8.06
N ALA A 163 -7.95 -12.68 -7.01
CA ALA A 163 -7.38 -12.91 -5.69
C ALA A 163 -6.19 -13.88 -5.74
N TYR A 164 -6.32 -14.96 -6.51
CA TYR A 164 -5.26 -15.93 -6.76
C TYR A 164 -4.01 -15.28 -7.41
N ASN A 165 -4.18 -14.46 -8.44
CA ASN A 165 -3.04 -13.80 -9.10
C ASN A 165 -2.30 -12.85 -8.13
N ARG A 166 -3.04 -12.11 -7.29
CA ARG A 166 -2.43 -11.28 -6.24
C ARG A 166 -1.66 -12.12 -5.22
N SER A 167 -2.23 -13.26 -4.82
CA SER A 167 -1.59 -14.23 -3.92
C SER A 167 -0.25 -14.72 -4.50
N GLN A 168 -0.23 -15.15 -5.76
CA GLN A 168 0.99 -15.62 -6.43
C GLN A 168 2.09 -14.54 -6.48
N VAL A 169 1.73 -13.29 -6.77
CA VAL A 169 2.69 -12.17 -6.76
C VAL A 169 3.32 -11.98 -5.37
N LEU A 170 2.53 -12.08 -4.30
CA LEU A 170 3.03 -11.97 -2.92
C LEU A 170 3.90 -13.16 -2.52
N TYR A 171 3.55 -14.38 -2.94
CA TYR A 171 4.40 -15.56 -2.76
C TYR A 171 5.75 -15.39 -3.45
N TYR A 172 5.76 -14.96 -4.71
CA TYR A 172 7.02 -14.69 -5.43
C TYR A 172 7.84 -13.60 -4.75
N PHE A 173 7.21 -12.58 -4.17
CA PHE A 173 7.93 -11.57 -3.40
C PHE A 173 8.57 -12.20 -2.15
N ALA A 174 7.82 -12.98 -1.38
CA ALA A 174 8.33 -13.65 -0.19
C ALA A 174 9.52 -14.59 -0.52
N GLU A 175 9.42 -15.38 -1.59
CA GLU A 175 10.48 -16.29 -2.05
C GLU A 175 11.74 -15.53 -2.49
N ASN A 176 11.58 -14.45 -3.26
CA ASN A 176 12.71 -13.62 -3.70
C ASN A 176 13.39 -12.91 -2.53
N LEU A 177 12.62 -12.46 -1.52
CA LEU A 177 13.19 -11.88 -0.30
C LEU A 177 13.91 -12.95 0.53
N SER A 178 13.33 -14.14 0.67
CA SER A 178 13.92 -15.27 1.37
C SER A 178 15.27 -15.67 0.76
N GLY A 179 15.36 -15.76 -0.57
CA GLY A 179 16.61 -16.05 -1.28
C GLY A 179 17.72 -15.01 -1.06
N ARG A 180 17.38 -13.80 -0.60
CA ARG A 180 18.32 -12.70 -0.31
C ARG A 180 18.36 -12.30 1.16
N ALA A 181 17.81 -13.13 2.04
CA ALA A 181 17.58 -12.74 3.43
C ALA A 181 18.88 -12.38 4.18
N ASP A 182 20.00 -13.04 3.88
CA ASP A 182 21.31 -12.74 4.48
C ASP A 182 21.85 -11.36 4.03
N GLU A 183 21.62 -11.00 2.76
CA GLU A 183 21.99 -9.69 2.22
C GLU A 183 21.23 -8.56 2.93
N PHE A 184 19.91 -8.72 3.09
CA PHE A 184 19.07 -7.75 3.78
C PHE A 184 19.42 -7.64 5.27
N ALA A 185 19.65 -8.77 5.95
CA ALA A 185 20.05 -8.77 7.35
C ALA A 185 21.41 -8.07 7.55
N ALA A 186 22.40 -8.34 6.70
CA ALA A 186 23.69 -7.66 6.74
C ALA A 186 23.55 -6.15 6.50
N ARG A 187 22.67 -5.74 5.58
CA ARG A 187 22.40 -4.32 5.32
C ARG A 187 21.73 -3.62 6.51
N LEU A 188 20.79 -4.29 7.19
CA LEU A 188 20.18 -3.76 8.42
C LEU A 188 21.23 -3.55 9.52
N VAL A 189 22.08 -4.56 9.79
CA VAL A 189 23.18 -4.43 10.76
C VAL A 189 24.08 -3.24 10.43
N GLN A 190 24.43 -3.07 9.15
CA GLN A 190 25.27 -1.98 8.69
C GLN A 190 24.64 -0.59 8.93
N LEU A 191 23.34 -0.45 8.66
CA LEU A 191 22.64 0.83 8.71
C LEU A 191 22.22 1.22 10.12
N THR A 192 21.73 0.27 10.93
CA THR A 192 21.11 0.56 12.24
C THR A 192 21.97 0.15 13.42
N GLY A 193 22.97 -0.73 13.22
CA GLY A 193 23.85 -1.20 14.29
C GLY A 193 23.22 -2.23 15.22
N VAL A 194 22.02 -2.72 14.89
CA VAL A 194 21.39 -3.84 15.61
C VAL A 194 22.24 -5.11 15.52
N THR A 195 22.00 -6.05 16.42
CA THR A 195 22.70 -7.35 16.38
C THR A 195 22.32 -8.14 15.13
N ALA A 196 23.21 -9.00 14.64
CA ALA A 196 22.91 -9.87 13.50
C ALA A 196 21.69 -10.76 13.73
N LYS A 197 21.48 -11.20 14.98
CA LYS A 197 20.29 -11.94 15.39
C LYS A 197 19.01 -11.10 15.21
N ALA A 198 18.99 -9.89 15.74
CA ALA A 198 17.83 -9.00 15.63
C ALA A 198 17.52 -8.62 14.18
N ALA A 199 18.54 -8.31 13.37
CA ALA A 199 18.37 -8.05 11.94
C ALA A 199 17.79 -9.26 11.20
N ARG A 200 18.24 -10.48 11.54
CA ARG A 200 17.72 -11.70 10.94
C ARG A 200 16.26 -11.94 11.32
N GLU A 201 15.90 -11.72 12.60
CA GLU A 201 14.54 -11.82 13.09
C GLU A 201 13.61 -10.81 12.39
N GLU A 202 14.05 -9.58 12.12
CA GLU A 202 13.26 -8.58 11.39
C GLU A 202 13.01 -8.99 9.92
N VAL A 203 14.02 -9.53 9.23
CA VAL A 203 13.86 -10.04 7.86
C VAL A 203 12.92 -11.23 7.83
N GLU A 204 13.04 -12.15 8.79
CA GLU A 204 12.15 -13.31 8.89
C GLU A 204 10.70 -12.89 9.15
N GLN A 205 10.48 -11.92 10.05
CA GLN A 205 9.14 -11.35 10.27
C GLN A 205 8.59 -10.70 9.00
N SER A 206 9.43 -10.01 8.22
CA SER A 206 9.00 -9.41 6.94
C SER A 206 8.55 -10.47 5.94
N ILE A 207 9.29 -11.57 5.83
CA ILE A 207 8.96 -12.73 5.00
C ILE A 207 7.65 -13.38 5.47
N GLU A 208 7.51 -13.62 6.78
CA GLU A 208 6.31 -14.18 7.39
C GLU A 208 5.07 -13.33 7.08
N ARG A 209 5.18 -11.99 7.18
CA ARG A 209 4.08 -11.08 6.83
C ARG A 209 3.69 -11.18 5.36
N LEU A 210 4.67 -11.28 4.44
CA LEU A 210 4.37 -11.47 3.02
C LEU A 210 3.62 -12.79 2.78
N PHE A 211 4.05 -13.89 3.41
CA PHE A 211 3.34 -15.17 3.30
C PHE A 211 1.94 -15.14 3.92
N LEU A 212 1.77 -14.46 5.07
CA LEU A 212 0.46 -14.27 5.69
C LEU A 212 -0.50 -13.55 4.74
N TYR A 213 -0.08 -12.41 4.18
CA TYR A 213 -0.93 -11.65 3.25
C TYR A 213 -1.15 -12.37 1.92
N ALA A 214 -0.17 -13.17 1.45
CA ALA A 214 -0.37 -14.05 0.30
C ALA A 214 -1.47 -15.09 0.56
N GLY A 215 -1.47 -15.70 1.76
CA GLY A 215 -2.47 -16.69 2.17
C GLY A 215 -3.86 -16.10 2.43
N LEU A 216 -3.95 -14.83 2.82
CA LEU A 216 -5.20 -14.08 3.02
C LEU A 216 -5.76 -13.44 1.75
N ALA A 217 -4.99 -13.38 0.66
CA ALA A 217 -5.42 -12.62 -0.53
C ALA A 217 -6.69 -13.19 -1.20
N ASP A 218 -6.99 -14.47 -1.00
CA ASP A 218 -8.14 -15.22 -1.54
C ASP A 218 -9.06 -15.84 -0.47
N LYS A 219 -8.95 -15.40 0.79
CA LYS A 219 -9.74 -15.88 1.94
C LYS A 219 -10.34 -14.73 2.72
#